data_AF-A0A3M1MSB8-F1
#
_entry.id   AF-A0A3M1MSB8-F1
#
_cell.length_a   1.000
_cell.length_b   1.000
_cell.length_c   1.000
_cell.angle_alpha   90.00
_cell.angle_beta   90.00
_cell.angle_gamma   90.00
#
_symmetry.space_group_name_H-M   'P 1'
#
loop_
_entity.id
_entity.type
_entity.pdbx_description
1 polymer ?
#
loop_
_entity_poly.entity_id
_entity_poly.type
_entity_poly.pdbx_seq_one_letter_code
_entity_poly.pdbx_strand_id
1 'polypeptide(L)' 'MRSPMRRRPTDSEEESMATRCNEKTEVYSRVCGFFRPVQQWNRGKKEEFKDRTEFLVEQKSKD' A
#
# COMPACT_ATOMS: atom_id res chain seq x y z
N MET A 1 36.21 8.03 37.80
CA MET A 1 34.96 8.78 37.57
C MET A 1 34.37 8.33 36.25
N ARG A 2 33.34 7.46 36.25
CA ARG A 2 32.64 7.05 35.03
C ARG A 2 31.40 7.92 34.92
N SER A 3 31.40 8.83 33.96
CA SER A 3 30.25 9.69 33.66
C SER A 3 29.00 8.84 33.40
N PRO A 4 27.83 9.20 33.94
CA PRO A 4 26.61 8.44 33.70
C PRO A 4 26.20 8.66 32.24
N MET A 5 26.21 7.59 31.45
CA MET A 5 25.60 7.57 30.12
C MET A 5 24.14 8.02 30.29
N ARG A 6 23.81 9.19 29.72
CA ARG A 6 22.43 9.67 29.62
C ARG A 6 21.61 8.56 28.97
N ARG A 7 20.61 8.04 29.68
CA ARG A 7 19.71 7.02 29.14
C ARG A 7 19.06 7.62 27.89
N ARG A 8 19.22 6.94 26.76
CA ARG A 8 18.54 7.30 25.50
C ARG A 8 17.04 7.32 25.78
N PRO A 9 16.30 8.38 25.39
CA PRO A 9 14.85 8.37 25.42
C PRO A 9 14.38 7.14 24.64
N THR A 10 13.42 6.41 25.20
CA THR A 10 12.74 5.31 24.52
C THR A 10 12.16 5.85 23.21
N ASP A 11 12.65 5.33 22.08
CA ASP A 11 12.08 5.54 20.74
C ASP A 11 10.72 4.81 20.69
N SER A 12 9.79 5.30 21.51
CA SER A 12 8.41 4.86 21.60
C SER A 12 7.66 5.78 20.64
N GLU A 13 7.32 5.22 19.48
CA GLU A 13 6.08 5.53 18.76
C GLU A 13 6.05 6.80 17.89
N GLU A 14 7.18 7.40 17.50
CA GLU A 14 7.20 8.53 16.55
C GLU A 14 7.72 8.22 15.13
N GLU A 15 8.11 6.98 14.83
CA GLU A 15 8.62 6.55 13.51
C GLU A 15 7.54 6.07 12.51
N SER A 16 6.26 6.45 12.69
CA SER A 16 5.17 5.90 11.84
C SER A 16 4.44 6.90 10.94
N MET A 17 4.62 8.21 11.12
CA MET A 17 3.79 9.24 10.47
C MET A 17 4.57 10.32 9.70
N ALA A 18 5.91 10.29 9.69
CA ALA A 18 6.73 11.32 9.02
C ALA A 18 7.23 10.94 7.61
N THR A 19 7.10 9.67 7.18
CA THR A 19 7.64 9.18 5.90
C THR A 19 6.58 9.06 4.80
N ARG A 20 5.51 9.86 4.86
CA ARG A 20 4.47 9.88 3.83
C ARG A 20 4.51 11.19 3.07
N CYS A 21 5.20 11.16 1.94
CA CYS A 21 5.08 12.19 0.91
C CYS A 21 3.61 12.28 0.48
N ASN A 22 2.96 13.43 0.64
CA ASN A 22 1.54 13.66 0.32
C ASN A 22 1.27 13.87 -1.18
N GLU A 23 2.13 13.34 -2.03
CA GLU A 23 2.04 13.49 -3.48
C GLU A 23 1.08 12.47 -4.09
N LYS A 24 0.51 12.83 -5.24
CA LYS A 24 -0.35 11.92 -6.00
C LYS A 24 0.49 10.77 -6.55
N THR A 25 0.10 9.55 -6.23
CA THR A 25 0.73 8.35 -6.76
C THR A 25 -0.03 7.85 -7.99
N GLU A 26 0.72 7.36 -8.98
CA GLU A 26 0.14 6.71 -10.14
C GLU A 26 -0.29 5.28 -9.78
N VAL A 27 -1.55 4.96 -10.03
CA VAL A 27 -2.09 3.62 -9.79
C VAL A 27 -2.05 2.82 -11.09
N TYR A 28 -1.40 1.65 -11.04
CA TYR A 28 -1.30 0.72 -12.16
C TYR A 28 -2.12 -0.54 -11.90
N SER A 29 -2.65 -1.13 -12.97
CA SER A 29 -3.38 -2.39 -12.92
C SER A 29 -2.91 -3.32 -14.04
N ARG A 30 -3.01 -4.63 -13.79
CA ARG A 30 -2.57 -5.67 -14.73
C ARG A 30 -3.69 -6.01 -15.71
N VAL A 31 -3.47 -5.73 -16.99
CA VAL A 31 -4.41 -6.01 -18.08
C VAL A 31 -3.75 -6.96 -19.06
N CYS A 32 -4.36 -8.14 -19.30
CA CYS A 32 -3.89 -9.13 -20.28
C CYS A 32 -2.38 -9.45 -20.21
N GLY A 33 -1.78 -9.42 -19.01
CA GLY A 33 -0.38 -9.77 -18.77
C GLY A 33 0.59 -8.60 -18.55
N PHE A 34 0.23 -7.36 -18.86
CA PHE A 34 1.08 -6.17 -18.68
C PHE A 34 0.45 -5.10 -17.79
N PHE A 35 1.27 -4.20 -17.23
CA PHE A 35 0.80 -3.11 -16.39
C PHE A 35 0.41 -1.88 -17.22
N ARG A 36 -0.76 -1.28 -16.92
CA ARG A 36 -1.24 -0.04 -17.54
C ARG A 36 -1.72 0.94 -16.44
N PRO A 37 -1.44 2.26 -16.56
CA PRO A 37 -1.95 3.24 -15.62
C PRO A 37 -3.48 3.31 -15.69
N VAL A 38 -4.12 3.22 -14.53
CA VAL A 38 -5.60 3.20 -14.39
C VAL A 38 -6.21 4.53 -14.82
N GLN A 39 -5.48 5.62 -14.63
CA GLN A 39 -5.91 6.97 -15.03
C GLN A 39 -6.16 7.08 -16.54
N GLN A 40 -5.48 6.27 -17.36
CA GLN A 40 -5.58 6.27 -18.83
C GLN A 40 -6.61 5.25 -19.37
N TRP A 41 -7.53 4.75 -18.55
CA TRP A 41 -8.55 3.80 -19.01
C TRP A 41 -9.68 4.49 -19.77
N ASN A 42 -9.99 3.97 -20.97
CA ASN A 42 -11.14 4.38 -21.75
C ASN A 42 -12.44 3.90 -21.08
N ARG A 43 -13.58 4.50 -21.43
CA ARG A 43 -14.90 4.18 -20.84
C ARG A 43 -15.23 2.67 -20.88
N GLY A 44 -14.97 2.00 -22.00
CA GLY A 44 -15.23 0.55 -22.13
C GLY A 44 -14.36 -0.31 -21.22
N LYS A 45 -13.10 0.08 -20.95
CA LYS A 45 -12.22 -0.65 -20.04
C LYS A 45 -12.64 -0.50 -18.57
N LYS A 46 -13.18 0.66 -18.21
CA LYS A 46 -13.77 0.86 -16.88
C LYS A 46 -15.00 -0.03 -16.68
N GLU A 47 -15.82 -0.19 -17.71
CA GLU A 47 -16.98 -1.09 -17.65
C GLU A 47 -16.56 -2.56 -17.57
N GLU A 48 -15.67 -3.01 -18.47
CA GLU A 48 -15.11 -4.37 -18.44
C GLU A 48 -14.48 -4.70 -17.08
N PHE A 49 -13.86 -3.72 -16.41
CA PHE A 49 -13.28 -3.94 -15.09
C PHE A 49 -14.34 -4.12 -13.99
N LYS A 50 -15.48 -3.43 -14.06
CA LYS A 50 -16.58 -3.61 -13.09
C LYS A 50 -17.21 -5.00 -13.19
N ASP A 51 -17.24 -5.56 -14.38
CA ASP A 51 -17.78 -6.90 -14.63
C ASP A 51 -16.86 -8.02 -14.14
N ARG A 52 -15.64 -7.70 -13.68
CA ARG A 52 -14.70 -8.71 -13.16
C ARG A 52 -15.12 -9.16 -11.76
N THR A 53 -15.01 -10.45 -11.52
CA THR A 53 -15.21 -11.05 -10.20
C THR A 53 -13.86 -11.41 -9.59
N GLU A 54 -13.71 -11.10 -8.30
CA GLU A 54 -12.55 -11.50 -7.52
C GLU A 54 -12.69 -12.96 -7.08
N PHE A 55 -11.58 -13.70 -7.09
CA PHE A 55 -11.55 -15.02 -6.51
C PHE A 55 -11.37 -14.90 -5.00
N LEU A 56 -12.39 -15.29 -4.23
CA LEU A 56 -12.32 -15.33 -2.78
C LEU A 56 -11.57 -16.60 -2.36
N VAL A 57 -10.39 -16.42 -1.77
CA VAL A 57 -9.69 -17.52 -1.11
C VAL A 57 -10.31 -17.69 0.28
N GLU A 58 -10.79 -18.90 0.60
CA GLU A 58 -11.26 -19.19 1.97
C GLU A 58 -10.15 -18.85 2.98
N GLN A 59 -10.45 -17.90 3.86
CA GLN A 59 -9.58 -17.53 4.96
C GLN A 59 -9.64 -18.68 5.98
N LYS A 60 -8.62 -19.55 6.02
CA LYS A 60 -8.50 -20.49 7.14
C LYS A 60 -8.24 -19.68 8.41
N SER A 61 -9.17 -19.71 9.36
CA SER A 61 -8.93 -19.20 10.70
C SER A 61 -7.73 -19.94 11.29
N LYS A 62 -6.73 -19.18 11.72
CA LYS A 62 -5.52 -19.71 12.33
C LYS A 62 -5.83 -19.96 13.82
N ASP A 63 -6.04 -21.22 14.17
CA ASP A 63 -5.95 -21.72 15.56
C ASP A 63 -4.50 -21.67 16.07
#